data_AF-A0A1B7MD72-F1
#
_entry.id   AF-A0A1B7MD72-F1
#
_cell.length_a   1.000
_cell.length_b   1.000
_cell.length_c   1.000
_cell.angle_alpha   90.00
_cell.angle_beta   90.00
_cell.angle_gamma   90.00
#
_symmetry.space_group_name_H-M   'P 1'
#
loop_
_entity.id
_entity.type
_entity.pdbx_description
1 polymer ?
#
loop_
_entity_poly.entity_id
_entity_poly.type
_entity_poly.pdbx_seq_one_letter_code
_entity_poly.pdbx_strand_id
1 'polypeptide(L)'
;LAVVNEIQMLADPDRGSAWTAAVLGVPAEELHLCGEDVAVPIVQVLLKDTDDELFINRYERLTPLTVQDESLEGDFSRVQKGDCLVAFSRSGIFALKRKVEESTGLRCAVAYGRLSPEIRTEQAALFNDPHSGYDVMVRSDAIDIGLNL
;
A
#
# COMPACT_ATOMS: atom_id res chain seq x y z
N LEU A 1 13.69 6.42 -21.55
CA LEU A 1 12.68 5.65 -20.80
C LEU A 1 12.54 6.22 -19.40
N ALA A 2 11.31 6.50 -18.98
CA ALA A 2 10.96 6.92 -17.63
C ALA A 2 9.74 6.15 -17.13
N VAL A 3 9.56 6.08 -15.80
CA VAL A 3 8.42 5.41 -15.17
C VAL A 3 7.80 6.35 -14.15
N VAL A 4 6.49 6.57 -14.24
CA VAL A 4 5.69 7.25 -13.22
C VAL A 4 4.77 6.21 -12.59
N ASN A 5 4.98 5.95 -11.30
CA ASN A 5 4.14 5.03 -10.54
C ASN A 5 2.97 5.78 -9.87
N GLU A 6 1.93 5.04 -9.51
CA GLU A 6 0.69 5.56 -8.90
C GLU A 6 0.04 6.68 -9.73
N ILE A 7 -0.12 6.50 -11.04
CA ILE A 7 -0.62 7.56 -11.94
C ILE A 7 -2.01 8.10 -11.57
N GLN A 8 -2.83 7.34 -10.85
CA GLN A 8 -4.10 7.81 -10.29
C GLN A 8 -3.94 8.99 -9.32
N MET A 9 -2.73 9.22 -8.80
CA MET A 9 -2.38 10.41 -8.02
C MET A 9 -2.52 11.72 -8.79
N LEU A 10 -2.68 11.70 -10.13
CA LEU A 10 -3.10 12.87 -10.92
C LEU A 10 -4.36 13.54 -10.37
N ALA A 11 -5.26 12.77 -9.75
CA ALA A 11 -6.50 13.27 -9.17
C ALA A 11 -6.36 13.79 -7.73
N ASP A 12 -5.16 13.70 -7.12
CA ASP A 12 -4.92 14.21 -5.76
C ASP A 12 -4.93 15.76 -5.77
N PRO A 13 -5.78 16.41 -4.96
CA PRO A 13 -5.96 17.87 -5.01
C PRO A 13 -4.73 18.66 -4.56
N ASP A 14 -3.88 18.08 -3.71
CA ASP A 14 -2.72 18.75 -3.14
C ASP A 14 -1.43 18.40 -3.89
N ARG A 15 -1.31 17.16 -4.35
CA ARG A 15 -0.07 16.57 -4.89
C ARG A 15 -0.13 16.25 -6.38
N GLY A 16 -1.32 16.22 -6.99
CA GLY A 16 -1.50 15.79 -8.38
C GLY A 16 -0.74 16.62 -9.40
N SER A 17 -0.46 17.90 -9.09
CA SER A 17 0.37 18.77 -9.92
C SER A 17 1.76 18.22 -10.21
N ALA A 18 2.36 17.46 -9.28
CA ALA A 18 3.66 16.82 -9.48
C ALA A 18 3.58 15.70 -10.53
N TRP A 19 2.50 14.91 -10.53
CA TRP A 19 2.26 13.87 -11.55
C TRP A 19 1.97 14.49 -12.91
N THR A 20 1.16 15.54 -12.98
CA THR A 20 0.88 16.25 -14.24
C THR A 20 2.17 16.81 -14.84
N ALA A 21 3.02 17.44 -14.03
CA ALA A 21 4.31 17.96 -14.47
C ALA A 21 5.26 16.84 -14.94
N ALA A 22 5.26 15.68 -14.28
CA ALA A 22 6.06 14.54 -14.71
C ALA A 22 5.57 13.98 -16.05
N VAL A 23 4.25 13.81 -16.22
CA VAL A 23 3.67 13.24 -17.44
C VAL A 23 3.93 14.13 -18.66
N LEU A 24 3.77 15.45 -18.52
CA LEU A 24 3.92 16.39 -19.64
C LEU A 24 5.36 16.88 -19.84
N GLY A 25 6.21 16.78 -18.82
CA GLY A 25 7.49 17.49 -18.77
C GLY A 25 8.73 16.62 -18.74
N VAL A 26 8.61 15.30 -18.54
CA VAL A 26 9.77 14.42 -18.51
C VAL A 26 10.32 14.23 -19.92
N PRO A 27 11.61 14.54 -20.17
CA PRO A 27 12.22 14.35 -21.48
C PRO A 27 12.59 12.87 -21.67
N ALA A 28 11.62 12.05 -22.05
CA ALA A 28 11.81 10.63 -22.33
C ALA A 28 11.12 10.22 -23.64
N GLU A 29 11.79 9.39 -24.45
CA GLU A 29 11.22 8.80 -25.67
C GLU A 29 10.06 7.83 -25.38
N GLU A 30 10.07 7.20 -24.20
CA GLU A 30 9.04 6.28 -23.74
C GLU A 30 8.77 6.54 -22.25
N LEU A 31 7.51 6.74 -21.90
CA LEU A 31 7.04 7.00 -20.55
C LEU A 31 6.04 5.93 -20.13
N HIS A 32 6.42 5.10 -19.17
CA HIS A 32 5.52 4.08 -18.60
C HIS A 32 4.76 4.67 -17.43
N LEU A 33 3.43 4.59 -17.49
CA LEU A 33 2.53 4.99 -16.43
C LEU A 33 1.98 3.73 -15.76
N CYS A 34 2.24 3.56 -14.46
CA CYS A 34 1.77 2.45 -13.67
C CYS A 34 0.74 2.94 -12.66
N GLY A 35 -0.41 2.26 -12.55
CA GLY A 35 -1.44 2.58 -11.56
C GLY A 35 -2.79 1.98 -11.90
N GLU A 36 -3.84 2.51 -11.29
CA GLU A 36 -5.21 1.99 -11.41
C GLU A 36 -5.90 2.38 -12.72
N ASP A 37 -6.79 1.51 -13.24
CA ASP A 37 -7.52 1.73 -14.51
C ASP A 37 -8.39 3.01 -14.48
N VAL A 38 -8.78 3.47 -13.28
CA VAL A 38 -9.52 4.73 -13.09
C VAL A 38 -8.76 5.97 -13.61
N ALA A 39 -7.43 5.91 -13.72
CA ALA A 39 -6.62 7.01 -14.23
C ALA A 39 -6.66 7.11 -15.77
N VAL A 40 -7.02 6.05 -16.48
CA VAL A 40 -6.95 5.97 -17.95
C VAL A 40 -7.73 7.11 -18.64
N PRO A 41 -8.98 7.42 -18.27
CA PRO A 41 -9.71 8.52 -18.92
C PRO A 41 -9.04 9.88 -18.73
N ILE A 42 -8.43 10.12 -17.56
CA ILE A 42 -7.71 11.37 -17.25
C ILE A 42 -6.46 11.48 -18.13
N VAL A 43 -5.69 10.39 -18.24
CA VAL A 43 -4.49 10.32 -19.09
C VAL A 43 -4.85 10.53 -20.57
N GLN A 44 -5.93 9.91 -21.06
CA GLN A 44 -6.40 10.09 -22.43
C GLN A 44 -6.76 11.55 -22.75
N VAL A 45 -7.39 12.26 -21.81
CA VAL A 45 -7.69 13.68 -21.97
C VAL A 45 -6.41 14.52 -21.94
N LEU A 46 -5.48 14.19 -21.05
CA LEU A 46 -4.23 14.93 -20.87
C LEU A 46 -3.32 14.87 -22.10
N LEU A 47 -3.25 13.70 -22.76
CA LEU A 47 -2.40 13.46 -23.93
C LEU A 47 -3.07 13.82 -25.26
N LYS A 48 -4.32 14.28 -25.24
CA LYS A 48 -5.10 14.55 -26.45
C LYS A 48 -4.43 15.54 -27.40
N ASP A 49 -3.68 16.50 -26.83
CA ASP A 49 -3.06 17.60 -27.56
C ASP A 49 -1.51 17.49 -27.60
N THR A 50 -0.92 16.34 -27.24
CA THR A 50 0.53 16.16 -27.14
C THR A 50 1.16 15.40 -28.32
N ASP A 51 0.36 14.95 -29.30
CA ASP A 51 0.77 14.09 -30.43
C ASP A 51 1.46 12.77 -29.99
N ASP A 52 1.33 12.37 -28.72
CA ASP A 52 1.88 11.12 -28.19
C ASP A 52 1.00 9.90 -28.50
N GLU A 53 1.63 8.74 -28.67
CA GLU A 53 0.93 7.45 -28.77
C GLU A 53 0.65 6.88 -27.36
N LEU A 54 -0.60 6.44 -27.11
CA LEU A 54 -1.00 5.84 -25.84
C LEU A 54 -1.29 4.35 -25.99
N PHE A 55 -0.50 3.51 -25.31
CA PHE A 55 -0.71 2.07 -25.22
C PHE A 55 -1.24 1.68 -23.84
N ILE A 56 -2.39 1.01 -23.79
CA ILE A 56 -3.03 0.59 -22.53
C ILE A 56 -2.85 -0.91 -22.35
N ASN A 57 -1.98 -1.30 -21.43
CA ASN A 57 -1.77 -2.68 -21.02
C ASN A 57 -2.50 -2.93 -19.69
N ARG A 58 -3.47 -3.86 -19.68
CA ARG A 58 -4.22 -4.22 -18.48
C ARG A 58 -3.67 -5.50 -17.87
N TYR A 59 -3.54 -5.48 -16.54
CA TYR A 59 -3.01 -6.59 -15.75
C TYR A 59 -4.04 -7.01 -14.71
N GLU A 60 -4.11 -8.31 -14.43
CA GLU A 60 -4.94 -8.87 -13.37
C GLU A 60 -4.11 -9.16 -12.12
N ARG A 61 -4.79 -9.36 -10.97
CA ARG A 61 -4.09 -9.72 -9.72
C ARG A 61 -3.33 -11.03 -9.93
N LEU A 62 -2.07 -11.07 -9.48
CA LEU A 62 -1.25 -12.28 -9.52
C LEU A 62 -1.88 -13.43 -8.70
N THR A 63 -2.60 -13.08 -7.64
CA THR A 63 -3.33 -14.03 -6.80
C THR A 63 -4.77 -13.56 -6.54
N PRO A 64 -5.74 -14.49 -6.43
CA PRO A 64 -7.12 -14.14 -6.09
C PRO A 64 -7.22 -13.44 -4.73
N LEU A 65 -8.18 -12.52 -4.61
CA LEU A 65 -8.62 -11.96 -3.34
C LEU A 65 -10.00 -12.53 -3.02
N THR A 66 -10.18 -13.05 -1.81
CA THR A 66 -11.49 -13.49 -1.32
C THR A 66 -11.80 -12.76 -0.03
N VAL A 67 -13.04 -12.29 0.09
CA VAL A 67 -13.55 -11.70 1.32
C VAL A 67 -14.11 -12.84 2.16
N GLN A 68 -13.74 -12.92 3.44
CA GLN A 68 -14.30 -13.91 4.36
C GLN A 68 -15.76 -13.58 4.67
N ASP A 69 -16.59 -14.62 4.84
CA ASP A 69 -18.01 -14.46 5.15
C ASP A 69 -18.26 -13.92 6.58
N GLU A 70 -17.32 -14.19 7.49
CA GLU A 70 -17.41 -13.79 8.89
C GLU A 70 -16.24 -12.86 9.28
N SER A 71 -16.54 -11.94 10.18
CA SER A 71 -15.52 -11.13 10.84
C SER A 71 -14.90 -11.87 12.04
N LEU A 72 -13.88 -11.27 12.66
CA LEU A 72 -13.36 -11.77 13.95
C LEU A 72 -14.37 -11.60 15.11
N GLU A 73 -15.50 -10.91 14.91
CA GLU A 73 -16.53 -10.62 15.93
C GLU A 73 -15.98 -9.92 17.19
N GLY A 74 -14.83 -9.24 17.06
CA GLY A 74 -14.12 -8.61 18.18
C GLY A 74 -13.35 -9.59 19.07
N ASP A 75 -13.32 -10.88 18.73
CA ASP A 75 -12.54 -11.90 19.42
C ASP A 75 -11.10 -11.94 18.88
N PHE A 76 -10.20 -11.30 19.63
CA PHE A 76 -8.78 -11.27 19.29
C PHE A 76 -8.07 -12.61 19.50
N SER A 77 -8.67 -13.57 20.19
CA SER A 77 -8.09 -14.92 20.33
C SER A 77 -8.09 -15.70 19.01
N ARG A 78 -8.92 -15.27 18.05
CA ARG A 78 -9.00 -15.84 16.69
C ARG A 78 -7.90 -15.36 15.75
N VAL A 79 -7.08 -14.39 16.15
CA VAL A 79 -5.97 -13.88 15.33
C VAL A 79 -4.92 -14.97 15.13
N GLN A 80 -4.49 -15.16 13.89
CA GLN A 80 -3.57 -16.20 13.48
C GLN A 80 -2.24 -15.63 13.00
N LYS A 81 -1.24 -16.50 12.89
CA LYS A 81 0.05 -16.15 12.30
C LYS A 81 -0.15 -15.73 10.84
N GLY A 82 0.42 -14.60 10.45
CA GLY A 82 0.27 -13.98 9.13
C GLY A 82 -0.84 -12.94 9.05
N ASP A 83 -1.66 -12.77 10.10
CA ASP A 83 -2.70 -11.75 10.09
C ASP A 83 -2.11 -10.33 10.13
N CYS A 84 -2.78 -9.42 9.41
CA CYS A 84 -2.48 -7.99 9.41
C CYS A 84 -3.70 -7.19 9.89
N LEU A 85 -3.58 -6.54 11.04
CA LEU A 85 -4.62 -5.67 11.60
C LEU A 85 -4.33 -4.22 11.22
N VAL A 86 -5.32 -3.54 10.65
CA VAL A 86 -5.20 -2.12 10.26
C VAL A 86 -5.94 -1.23 11.26
N ALA A 87 -5.30 -0.16 11.73
CA ALA A 87 -5.90 0.86 12.59
C ALA A 87 -5.58 2.28 12.12
N PHE A 88 -6.58 3.16 12.21
CA PHE A 88 -6.52 4.53 11.72
C PHE A 88 -5.95 5.55 12.73
N SER A 89 -5.33 5.07 13.81
CA SER A 89 -4.67 5.94 14.77
C SER A 89 -3.49 5.24 15.43
N ARG A 90 -2.48 6.02 15.82
CA ARG A 90 -1.32 5.51 16.56
C ARG A 90 -1.73 4.84 17.87
N SER A 91 -2.64 5.46 18.62
CA SER A 91 -3.18 4.86 19.85
C SER A 91 -3.91 3.55 19.57
N GLY A 92 -4.68 3.49 18.47
CA GLY A 92 -5.34 2.27 18.00
C GLY A 92 -4.37 1.14 17.71
N ILE A 93 -3.26 1.42 17.03
CA ILE A 93 -2.21 0.42 16.74
C ILE A 93 -1.67 -0.21 18.01
N PHE A 94 -1.26 0.60 18.99
CA PHE A 94 -0.71 0.08 20.24
C PHE A 94 -1.77 -0.63 21.09
N ALA A 95 -3.03 -0.19 21.02
CA ALA A 95 -4.15 -0.87 21.68
C ALA A 95 -4.42 -2.25 21.06
N LEU A 96 -4.42 -2.36 19.73
CA LEU A 96 -4.59 -3.63 19.03
C LEU A 96 -3.42 -4.58 19.29
N LYS A 97 -2.18 -4.11 19.16
CA LYS A 97 -0.97 -4.88 19.51
C LYS A 97 -1.10 -5.51 20.89
N ARG A 98 -1.44 -4.69 21.89
CA ARG A 98 -1.60 -5.16 23.27
C ARG A 98 -2.69 -6.22 23.39
N LYS A 99 -3.85 -5.99 22.79
CA LYS A 99 -4.97 -6.96 22.82
C LYS A 99 -4.61 -8.29 22.19
N VAL A 100 -3.93 -8.27 21.03
CA VAL A 100 -3.48 -9.50 20.36
C VAL A 100 -2.46 -10.23 21.23
N GLU A 101 -1.42 -9.54 21.67
CA GLU A 101 -0.36 -10.13 22.51
C GLU A 101 -0.91 -10.73 23.82
N GLU A 102 -1.88 -10.06 24.47
CA GLU A 102 -2.53 -10.57 25.68
C GLU A 102 -3.48 -11.75 25.42
N SER A 103 -4.15 -11.79 24.26
CA SER A 103 -5.18 -12.80 23.96
C SER A 103 -4.62 -14.08 23.32
N THR A 104 -3.56 -13.96 22.52
CA THR A 104 -2.99 -15.09 21.74
C THR A 104 -1.57 -15.47 22.16
N GLY A 105 -0.84 -14.54 22.81
CA GLY A 105 0.60 -14.69 23.06
C GLY A 105 1.47 -14.47 21.81
N LEU A 106 0.90 -14.19 20.64
CA LEU A 106 1.64 -13.89 19.41
C LEU A 106 2.23 -12.48 19.47
N ARG A 107 3.49 -12.31 19.08
CA ARG A 107 4.13 -10.99 19.06
C ARG A 107 3.77 -10.23 17.80
N CYS A 108 3.52 -8.94 17.94
CA CYS A 108 3.14 -8.09 16.81
C CYS A 108 4.27 -7.16 16.37
N ALA A 109 4.58 -7.15 15.07
CA ALA A 109 5.30 -6.06 14.42
C ALA A 109 4.36 -4.86 14.24
N VAL A 110 4.91 -3.63 14.20
CA VAL A 110 4.12 -2.40 14.06
C VAL A 110 4.63 -1.48 12.96
N ALA A 111 3.73 -0.95 12.15
CA ALA A 111 4.09 0.02 11.11
C ALA A 111 3.10 1.19 11.06
N TYR A 112 3.58 2.42 11.17
CA TYR A 112 2.74 3.62 10.98
C TYR A 112 3.51 4.79 10.38
N GLY A 113 2.79 5.71 9.74
CA GLY A 113 3.38 6.73 8.85
C GLY A 113 4.49 7.60 9.46
N ARG A 114 4.48 7.83 10.78
CA ARG A 114 5.50 8.62 11.48
C ARG A 114 6.79 7.86 11.82
N LEU A 115 6.86 6.55 11.61
CA LEU A 115 8.10 5.79 11.76
C LEU A 115 9.09 6.16 10.65
N SER A 116 10.38 6.20 11.00
CA SER A 116 11.43 6.39 9.99
C SER A 116 11.40 5.24 8.97
N PRO A 117 11.83 5.47 7.72
CA PRO A 117 11.88 4.41 6.70
C PRO A 117 12.63 3.16 7.18
N GLU A 118 13.77 3.36 7.86
CA GLU A 118 14.60 2.29 8.43
C GLU A 118 13.82 1.41 9.41
N ILE A 119 13.10 2.01 10.36
CA ILE A 119 12.32 1.27 11.36
C ILE A 119 11.17 0.52 10.68
N ARG A 120 10.53 1.11 9.66
CA ARG A 120 9.46 0.41 8.93
C ARG A 120 10.00 -0.83 8.21
N THR A 121 11.16 -0.73 7.58
CA THR A 121 11.82 -1.86 6.91
C THR A 121 12.19 -2.95 7.93
N GLU A 122 12.71 -2.57 9.10
CA GLU A 122 13.02 -3.53 10.17
C GLU A 122 11.76 -4.25 10.67
N GLN A 123 10.66 -3.53 10.90
CA GLN A 123 9.39 -4.12 11.34
C GLN A 123 8.77 -5.05 10.29
N ALA A 124 8.85 -4.69 9.00
CA ALA A 124 8.44 -5.57 7.91
C ALA A 124 9.34 -6.81 7.81
N ALA A 125 10.66 -6.66 7.94
CA ALA A 125 11.57 -7.80 7.93
C ALA A 125 11.29 -8.78 9.08
N LEU A 126 10.97 -8.27 10.27
CA LEU A 126 10.53 -9.11 11.39
C LEU A 126 9.25 -9.87 11.04
N PHE A 127 8.23 -9.22 10.49
CA PHE A 127 6.98 -9.89 10.10
C PHE A 127 7.18 -10.95 9.00
N ASN A 128 8.04 -10.66 8.03
CA ASN A 128 8.23 -11.52 6.85
C ASN A 128 9.11 -12.75 7.15
N ASP A 129 9.96 -12.71 8.19
CA ASP A 129 10.78 -13.86 8.60
C ASP A 129 9.98 -14.79 9.52
N PRO A 130 9.65 -16.03 9.09
CA PRO A 130 8.91 -16.99 9.90
C PRO A 130 9.62 -17.39 11.21
N HIS A 131 10.91 -17.10 11.36
CA HIS A 131 11.72 -17.45 12.53
C HIS A 131 11.93 -16.28 13.50
N SER A 132 11.46 -15.08 13.19
CA SER A 132 11.66 -13.89 14.02
C SER A 132 10.86 -13.93 15.34
N GLY A 133 9.77 -14.73 15.36
CA GLY A 133 8.78 -14.76 16.43
C GLY A 133 7.81 -13.58 16.42
N TYR A 134 7.81 -12.74 15.37
CA TYR A 134 6.83 -11.67 15.14
C TYR A 134 5.81 -12.12 14.09
N ASP A 135 4.78 -12.81 14.56
CA ASP A 135 3.86 -13.54 13.69
C ASP A 135 2.68 -12.69 13.17
N VAL A 136 2.47 -11.49 13.70
CA VAL A 136 1.30 -10.63 13.37
C VAL A 136 1.77 -9.22 13.04
N MET A 137 1.14 -8.56 12.06
CA MET A 137 1.39 -7.15 11.74
C MET A 137 0.23 -6.28 12.24
N VAL A 138 0.53 -5.17 12.91
CA VAL A 138 -0.45 -4.12 13.22
C VAL A 138 0.01 -2.80 12.58
N ARG A 139 -0.75 -2.30 11.60
CA ARG A 139 -0.34 -1.14 10.80
C ARG A 139 -1.39 -0.05 10.67
N SER A 140 -0.97 1.14 10.24
CA SER A 140 -1.89 2.16 9.73
C SER A 140 -2.12 2.03 8.22
N ASP A 141 -3.20 2.62 7.75
CA ASP A 141 -3.49 2.90 6.33
C ASP A 141 -2.36 3.66 5.63
N ALA A 142 -1.62 4.51 6.35
CA ALA A 142 -0.45 5.23 5.80
C ALA A 142 0.72 4.33 5.34
N ILE A 143 0.60 3.00 5.42
CA ILE A 143 1.62 2.00 5.06
C ILE A 143 1.27 1.25 3.77
N ASP A 144 0.22 1.65 3.04
CA ASP A 144 -0.26 0.92 1.85
C ASP A 144 0.74 0.88 0.68
N ILE A 145 1.76 1.74 0.65
CA ILE A 145 2.73 1.82 -0.45
C ILE A 145 4.17 1.84 0.09
N GLY A 146 5.02 0.98 -0.47
CA GLY A 146 6.48 1.06 -0.28
C GLY A 146 7.08 0.08 0.72
N LEU A 147 6.32 -0.89 1.24
CA LEU A 147 6.84 -2.01 2.03
C LEU A 147 6.36 -3.33 1.44
N ASN A 148 7.32 -4.24 1.21
CA ASN A 148 7.00 -5.61 0.84
C ASN A 148 6.70 -6.38 2.13
N LEU A 149 5.46 -6.84 2.26
CA LEU A 149 4.95 -7.66 3.35
C LEU A 149 4.59 -9.05 2.82
#